data_AF-A0A7S1NJ84-F1
#
_entry.id   AF-A0A7S1NJ84-F1
#
_cell.length_a   1.000
_cell.length_b   1.000
_cell.length_c   1.000
_cell.angle_alpha   90.00
_cell.angle_beta   90.00
_cell.angle_gamma   90.00
#
_symmetry.space_group_name_H-M   'P 1'
#
loop_
_entity.id
_entity.type
_entity.pdbx_description
1 polymer ?
#
loop_
_entity_poly.entity_id
_entity_poly.type
_entity_poly.pdbx_seq_one_letter_code
_entity_poly.pdbx_strand_id
1 'polypeptide(L)'
;YFLTNTPQGVPEVVEAEWLRNFRETNQPLVDAREQSECLERVCCPLFRGFQMDFQEPHSGQVLMSIDRPFNCDPCHLPPMLMCATQELFLKDGNGQRVAHAREEVNNCSQCCVRTYHAMDANGNVLYHLKASECGTSQGSNCCAPTCCNQTYDVDIFTPDGKLVAVSPFVWPGCNCGGLTDVSNFAIRFPQDANETQRASIVAAMFLVEYTAIALKQQQSKGGGS
;
A
#
# COMPACT_ATOMS: atom_id res chain seq x y z
N TYR A 1 -11.30 -1.83 -4.80
CA TYR A 1 -10.51 -0.59 -4.67
C TYR A 1 -11.13 0.45 -5.56
N PHE A 2 -11.29 1.67 -5.04
CA PHE A 2 -11.80 2.81 -5.79
C PHE A 2 -10.72 3.88 -5.82
N LEU A 3 -10.36 4.38 -7.00
CA LEU A 3 -9.50 5.55 -7.11
C LEU A 3 -10.38 6.79 -7.22
N THR A 4 -10.18 7.75 -6.32
CA THR A 4 -10.83 9.05 -6.35
C THR A 4 -9.78 10.14 -6.48
N ASN A 5 -10.09 11.20 -7.23
CA ASN A 5 -9.24 12.39 -7.18
C ASN A 5 -9.42 13.07 -5.83
N THR A 6 -8.36 13.71 -5.32
CA THR A 6 -8.41 14.65 -4.19
C THR A 6 -8.12 16.05 -4.74
N PRO A 7 -9.14 16.80 -5.22
CA PRO A 7 -8.94 18.07 -5.93
C PRO A 7 -8.25 19.15 -5.09
N GLN A 8 -8.44 19.12 -3.77
CA GLN A 8 -7.82 20.02 -2.81
C GLN A 8 -6.42 19.55 -2.37
N GLY A 9 -5.96 18.40 -2.90
CA GLY A 9 -4.77 17.71 -2.43
C GLY A 9 -4.97 17.03 -1.08
N VAL A 10 -3.91 16.36 -0.62
CA VAL A 10 -3.80 15.85 0.75
C VAL A 10 -3.07 16.91 1.58
N PRO A 11 -3.67 17.50 2.61
CA PRO A 11 -3.05 18.55 3.43
C PRO A 11 -1.82 17.98 4.15
N GLU A 12 -0.83 18.82 4.46
CA GLU A 12 0.43 18.37 5.07
C GLU A 12 0.19 17.51 6.33
N VAL A 13 -0.62 18.06 7.24
CA VAL A 13 -1.21 17.36 8.39
C VAL A 13 -2.65 17.00 8.05
N VAL A 14 -3.02 15.74 8.27
CA VAL A 14 -4.36 15.23 7.96
C VAL A 14 -5.33 15.63 9.07
N GLU A 15 -6.14 16.65 8.81
CA GLU A 15 -7.14 17.18 9.75
C GLU A 15 -8.47 16.40 9.74
N ALA A 16 -9.21 16.45 10.84
CA ALA A 16 -10.48 15.73 10.99
C ALA A 16 -11.55 16.11 9.95
N GLU A 17 -11.59 17.38 9.53
CA GLU A 17 -12.51 17.86 8.50
C GLU A 17 -12.18 17.28 7.11
N TRP A 18 -10.89 17.28 6.74
CA TRP A 18 -10.43 16.65 5.51
C TRP A 18 -10.74 15.16 5.49
N LEU A 19 -10.51 14.46 6.61
CA LEU A 19 -10.84 13.04 6.76
C LEU A 19 -12.33 12.76 6.54
N ARG A 20 -13.20 13.64 7.06
CA ARG A 20 -14.64 13.52 6.87
C ARG A 20 -15.00 13.68 5.38
N ASN A 21 -14.48 14.70 4.72
CA ASN A 21 -14.72 14.95 3.30
C ASN A 21 -14.19 13.81 2.41
N PHE A 22 -13.00 13.30 2.72
CA PHE A 22 -12.38 12.18 2.01
C PHE A 22 -13.25 10.91 2.09
N ARG A 23 -13.86 10.63 3.26
CA ARG A 23 -14.78 9.49 3.45
C ARG A 23 -16.13 9.67 2.76
N GLU A 24 -16.63 10.91 2.67
CA GLU A 24 -17.93 11.22 2.06
C GLU A 24 -17.84 11.30 0.50
N THR A 25 -16.64 11.43 -0.07
CA THR A 25 -16.44 11.53 -1.52
C THR A 25 -16.68 10.18 -2.21
N ASN A 26 -17.80 10.05 -2.92
CA ASN A 26 -18.29 8.76 -3.47
C ASN A 26 -18.33 8.69 -5.01
N GLN A 27 -17.43 9.38 -5.71
CA GLN A 27 -17.33 9.32 -7.17
C GLN A 27 -16.01 8.69 -7.61
N PRO A 28 -15.96 7.35 -7.77
CA PRO A 28 -14.75 6.66 -8.22
C PRO A 28 -14.45 7.02 -9.68
N LEU A 29 -13.20 7.39 -9.95
CA LEU A 29 -12.65 7.49 -11.29
C LEU A 29 -12.43 6.11 -11.91
N VAL A 30 -12.08 5.13 -11.08
CA VAL A 30 -11.67 3.79 -11.50
C VAL A 30 -12.11 2.76 -10.46
N ASP A 31 -12.64 1.62 -10.90
CA ASP A 31 -12.89 0.43 -10.07
C ASP A 31 -11.78 -0.60 -10.31
N ALA A 32 -11.39 -1.29 -9.24
CA ALA A 32 -10.36 -2.31 -9.26
C ALA A 32 -10.69 -3.43 -8.28
N ARG A 33 -10.71 -4.67 -8.77
CA ARG A 33 -11.06 -5.85 -7.97
C ARG A 33 -9.90 -6.82 -7.92
N GLU A 34 -9.56 -7.26 -6.72
CA GLU A 34 -8.54 -8.27 -6.50
C GLU A 34 -9.01 -9.62 -7.06
N GLN A 35 -8.19 -10.22 -7.91
CA GLN A 35 -8.35 -11.57 -8.42
C GLN A 35 -7.21 -12.43 -7.84
N SER A 36 -7.55 -13.40 -7.00
CA SER A 36 -6.61 -14.40 -6.48
C SER A 36 -7.14 -15.80 -6.73
N GLU A 37 -6.23 -16.75 -6.97
CA GLU A 37 -6.60 -18.16 -7.20
C GLU A 37 -6.95 -18.88 -5.90
N CYS A 38 -7.86 -19.87 -5.98
CA CYS A 38 -8.42 -20.56 -4.82
C CYS A 38 -7.41 -21.43 -4.06
N LEU A 39 -6.39 -22.00 -4.72
CA LEU A 39 -5.42 -22.91 -4.10
C LEU A 39 -4.43 -22.20 -3.17
N GLU A 40 -4.03 -20.97 -3.52
CA GLU A 40 -3.07 -20.19 -2.73
C GLU A 40 -3.63 -19.78 -1.37
N ARG A 41 -4.96 -19.60 -1.29
CA ARG A 41 -5.69 -19.25 -0.06
C ARG A 41 -5.75 -20.39 0.96
N VAL A 42 -5.47 -21.63 0.55
CA VAL A 42 -5.45 -22.80 1.43
C VAL A 42 -4.05 -23.10 1.94
N CYS A 43 -3.04 -22.99 1.07
CA CYS A 43 -1.66 -23.37 1.42
C CYS A 43 -0.86 -22.24 2.08
N CYS A 44 -0.99 -21.00 1.62
CA CYS A 44 -0.28 -19.84 2.18
C CYS A 44 -1.17 -18.58 2.16
N PRO A 45 -2.24 -18.52 2.99
CA PRO A 45 -3.22 -17.43 2.95
C PRO A 45 -2.60 -16.04 3.18
N LEU A 46 -1.53 -15.98 3.98
CA LEU A 46 -0.76 -14.77 4.29
C LEU A 46 0.21 -14.33 3.17
N PHE A 47 0.32 -15.11 2.10
CA PHE A 47 1.31 -14.85 1.04
C PHE A 47 0.74 -15.09 -0.36
N ARG A 48 -0.59 -14.94 -0.51
CA ARG A 48 -1.32 -15.10 -1.78
C ARG A 48 -0.84 -14.10 -2.84
N GLY A 49 -0.69 -14.57 -4.07
CA GLY A 49 -0.58 -13.72 -5.24
C GLY A 49 -1.93 -13.07 -5.55
N PHE A 50 -1.90 -11.96 -6.26
CA PHE A 50 -3.11 -11.37 -6.79
C PHE A 50 -2.83 -10.51 -8.01
N GLN A 51 -3.80 -10.46 -8.90
CA GLN A 51 -3.88 -9.47 -9.96
C GLN A 51 -5.02 -8.49 -9.68
N MET A 52 -4.83 -7.24 -10.06
CA MET A 52 -5.84 -6.21 -9.91
C MET A 52 -5.80 -5.26 -11.10
N ASP A 53 -6.87 -5.25 -11.88
CA ASP A 53 -7.00 -4.36 -13.03
C ASP A 53 -7.79 -3.11 -12.63
N PHE A 54 -7.24 -1.95 -12.98
CA PHE A 54 -7.84 -0.64 -12.76
C PHE A 54 -8.62 -0.26 -14.01
N GLN A 55 -9.94 -0.38 -13.94
CA GLN A 55 -10.83 -0.23 -15.09
C GLN A 55 -11.71 1.01 -14.98
N GLU A 56 -11.87 1.70 -16.10
CA GLU A 56 -12.83 2.80 -16.20
C GLU A 56 -14.27 2.25 -16.07
N PRO A 57 -15.13 2.78 -15.17
CA PRO A 57 -16.40 2.14 -14.84
C PRO A 57 -17.40 1.98 -15.99
N HIS A 58 -17.30 2.80 -17.05
CA HIS A 58 -18.29 2.83 -18.14
C HIS A 58 -17.87 1.99 -19.34
N SER A 59 -16.60 2.09 -19.76
CA SER A 59 -16.04 1.39 -20.91
C SER A 59 -15.45 0.02 -20.57
N GLY A 60 -15.09 -0.23 -19.30
CA GLY A 60 -14.33 -1.41 -18.89
C GLY A 60 -12.87 -1.40 -19.38
N GLN A 61 -12.41 -0.27 -19.93
CA GLN A 61 -11.02 -0.13 -20.39
C GLN A 61 -10.07 -0.25 -19.20
N VAL A 62 -9.10 -1.15 -19.31
CA VAL A 62 -8.00 -1.28 -18.34
C VAL A 62 -7.01 -0.13 -18.56
N LEU A 63 -6.82 0.70 -17.55
CA LEU A 63 -5.88 1.82 -17.56
C LEU A 63 -4.50 1.40 -17.06
N MET A 64 -4.48 0.55 -16.03
CA MET A 64 -3.28 -0.07 -15.48
C MET A 64 -3.65 -1.36 -14.75
N SER A 65 -2.67 -2.22 -14.51
CA SER A 65 -2.84 -3.44 -13.75
C SER A 65 -1.72 -3.60 -12.73
N ILE A 66 -2.08 -4.10 -11.57
CA ILE A 66 -1.14 -4.52 -10.54
C ILE A 66 -1.07 -6.04 -10.53
N ASP A 67 0.15 -6.56 -10.45
CA ASP A 67 0.45 -7.98 -10.46
C ASP A 67 1.43 -8.29 -9.32
N ARG A 68 0.92 -8.95 -8.28
CA ARG A 68 1.71 -9.44 -7.15
C ARG A 68 1.84 -10.96 -7.33
N PRO A 69 3.03 -11.48 -7.68
CA PRO A 69 3.22 -12.92 -7.86
C PRO A 69 3.08 -13.65 -6.53
N PHE A 70 2.64 -14.91 -6.55
CA PHE A 70 2.67 -15.76 -5.35
C PHE A 70 4.11 -15.94 -4.87
N ASN A 71 4.39 -15.50 -3.64
CA ASN A 71 5.67 -15.71 -2.97
C ASN A 71 5.46 -16.12 -1.52
N CYS A 72 5.35 -17.43 -1.29
CA CYS A 72 5.20 -17.99 0.06
C CYS A 72 6.53 -17.95 0.79
N ASP A 73 6.50 -17.47 2.03
CA ASP A 73 7.68 -17.49 2.88
C ASP A 73 7.91 -18.90 3.46
N PRO A 74 9.01 -19.59 3.10
CA PRO A 74 9.30 -20.94 3.58
C PRO A 74 9.57 -20.98 5.09
N CYS A 75 9.85 -19.83 5.72
CA CYS A 75 10.14 -19.77 7.13
C CYS A 75 8.86 -19.88 7.98
N HIS A 76 7.64 -19.59 7.46
CA HIS A 76 6.37 -19.60 8.22
C HIS A 76 6.42 -18.85 9.57
N LEU A 77 7.44 -18.02 9.78
CA LEU A 77 7.68 -17.31 11.03
C LEU A 77 6.83 -16.03 11.06
N PRO A 78 6.52 -15.51 12.26
CA PRO A 78 5.85 -14.22 12.40
C PRO A 78 6.59 -13.11 11.61
N PRO A 79 5.89 -12.02 11.22
CA PRO A 79 6.27 -11.09 10.14
C PRO A 79 7.57 -10.29 10.34
N MET A 80 8.33 -10.59 11.40
CA MET A 80 9.64 -10.00 11.70
C MET A 80 10.82 -10.83 11.15
N LEU A 81 10.57 -12.06 10.69
CA LEU A 81 11.59 -12.95 10.11
C LEU A 81 11.15 -13.47 8.75
N MET A 82 10.80 -12.54 7.84
CA MET A 82 10.50 -12.92 6.47
C MET A 82 11.79 -13.22 5.71
N CYS A 83 11.90 -14.47 5.24
CA CYS A 83 13.01 -14.95 4.44
C CYS A 83 12.79 -14.68 2.94
N ALA A 84 11.56 -14.31 2.54
CA ALA A 84 11.18 -14.05 1.15
C ALA A 84 10.77 -12.57 0.94
N THR A 85 11.52 -11.86 0.08
CA THR A 85 11.17 -10.48 -0.30
C THR A 85 9.88 -10.45 -1.10
N GLN A 86 8.97 -9.57 -0.72
CA GLN A 86 7.71 -9.37 -1.43
C GLN A 86 7.92 -8.40 -2.60
N GLU A 87 7.25 -8.66 -3.72
CA GLU A 87 7.38 -7.87 -4.96
C GLU A 87 6.00 -7.59 -5.53
N LEU A 88 5.88 -6.47 -6.26
CA LEU A 88 4.65 -6.06 -6.94
C LEU A 88 4.99 -5.29 -8.21
N PHE A 89 4.37 -5.67 -9.33
CA PHE A 89 4.60 -5.06 -10.63
C PHE A 89 3.39 -4.24 -11.06
N LEU A 90 3.65 -3.06 -11.63
CA LEU A 90 2.62 -2.23 -12.26
C LEU A 90 2.79 -2.27 -13.78
N LYS A 91 1.71 -2.61 -14.47
CA LYS A 91 1.60 -2.68 -15.92
C LYS A 91 0.69 -1.56 -16.42
N ASP A 92 0.98 -1.00 -17.59
CA ASP A 92 0.08 -0.07 -18.27
C ASP A 92 -1.13 -0.81 -18.88
N GLY A 93 -2.05 -0.06 -19.50
CA GLY A 93 -3.22 -0.63 -20.19
C GLY A 93 -2.90 -1.54 -21.37
N ASN A 94 -1.65 -1.55 -21.86
CA ASN A 94 -1.17 -2.47 -22.90
C ASN A 94 -0.51 -3.72 -22.31
N GLY A 95 -0.45 -3.85 -20.98
CA GLY A 95 0.22 -4.94 -20.27
C GLY A 95 1.74 -4.79 -20.17
N GLN A 96 2.33 -3.68 -20.61
CA GLN A 96 3.75 -3.42 -20.47
C GLN A 96 4.07 -3.05 -19.02
N ARG A 97 5.07 -3.70 -18.43
CA ARG A 97 5.57 -3.33 -17.10
C ARG A 97 6.20 -1.94 -17.15
N VAL A 98 5.69 -1.01 -16.35
CA VAL A 98 6.18 0.36 -16.25
C VAL A 98 6.87 0.65 -14.93
N ALA A 99 6.52 -0.08 -13.87
CA ALA A 99 7.14 0.08 -12.55
C ALA A 99 7.15 -1.22 -11.75
N HIS A 100 7.98 -1.24 -10.71
CA HIS A 100 8.18 -2.38 -9.83
C HIS A 100 8.38 -1.87 -8.39
N ALA A 101 7.82 -2.58 -7.42
CA ALA A 101 8.09 -2.37 -6.01
C ALA A 101 8.61 -3.65 -5.36
N ARG A 102 9.60 -3.52 -4.48
CA ARG A 102 10.17 -4.65 -3.75
C ARG A 102 10.42 -4.29 -2.30
N GLU A 103 10.09 -5.20 -1.41
CA GLU A 103 10.46 -5.09 0.00
C GLU A 103 11.95 -5.41 0.22
N GLU A 104 12.61 -4.60 1.04
CA GLU A 104 13.97 -4.86 1.50
C GLU A 104 13.98 -5.96 2.57
N VAL A 105 14.94 -6.89 2.48
CA VAL A 105 15.10 -7.93 3.51
C VAL A 105 15.48 -7.27 4.84
N ASN A 106 14.64 -7.41 5.86
CA ASN A 106 14.93 -6.91 7.19
C ASN A 106 15.59 -7.99 8.05
N ASN A 107 16.87 -7.80 8.38
CA ASN A 107 17.64 -8.73 9.21
C ASN A 107 17.46 -8.48 10.72
N CYS A 108 16.22 -8.26 11.19
CA CYS A 108 15.86 -8.08 12.60
C CYS A 108 16.50 -6.87 13.31
N SER A 109 17.19 -5.98 12.60
CA SER A 109 17.82 -4.77 13.18
C SER A 109 16.88 -3.56 13.25
N GLN A 110 15.75 -3.60 12.53
CA GLN A 110 14.71 -2.57 12.56
C GLN A 110 13.35 -3.23 12.82
N CYS A 111 13.11 -3.69 14.05
CA CYS A 111 11.92 -4.47 14.43
C CYS A 111 10.56 -3.78 14.20
N CYS A 112 10.58 -2.47 13.93
CA CYS A 112 9.40 -1.64 13.74
C CYS A 112 9.46 -0.78 12.47
N VAL A 113 10.32 -1.10 11.51
CA VAL A 113 10.40 -0.41 10.21
C VAL A 113 10.45 -1.44 9.09
N ARG A 114 9.65 -1.21 8.05
CA ARG A 114 9.73 -1.94 6.79
C ARG A 114 10.08 -0.97 5.68
N THR A 115 11.10 -1.32 4.90
CA THR A 115 11.59 -0.50 3.78
C THR A 115 11.20 -1.15 2.47
N TYR A 116 10.75 -0.34 1.53
CA TYR A 116 10.38 -0.77 0.18
C TYR A 116 11.10 0.09 -0.85
N HIS A 117 11.52 -0.52 -1.93
CA HIS A 117 12.14 0.15 -3.08
C HIS A 117 11.08 0.31 -4.16
N ALA A 118 10.78 1.56 -4.51
CA ALA A 118 10.00 1.90 -5.69
C ALA A 118 10.97 2.05 -6.87
N MET A 119 10.75 1.29 -7.94
CA MET A 119 11.66 1.15 -9.06
C MET A 119 10.97 1.36 -10.40
N ASP A 120 11.76 1.73 -11.41
CA ASP A 120 11.33 1.69 -12.81
C ASP A 120 11.21 0.23 -13.33
N ALA A 121 10.81 0.09 -14.59
CA ALA A 121 10.70 -1.22 -15.26
C ALA A 121 12.04 -1.98 -15.36
N ASN A 122 13.17 -1.28 -15.30
CA ASN A 122 14.51 -1.86 -15.38
C ASN A 122 15.07 -2.26 -14.00
N GLY A 123 14.37 -1.92 -12.92
CA GLY A 123 14.80 -2.19 -11.54
C GLY A 123 15.69 -1.09 -10.94
N ASN A 124 15.81 0.08 -11.57
CA ASN A 124 16.51 1.21 -10.96
C ASN A 124 15.65 1.80 -9.85
N VAL A 125 16.22 1.96 -8.65
CA VAL A 125 15.52 2.54 -7.50
C VAL A 125 15.29 4.04 -7.72
N LEU A 126 14.02 4.44 -7.69
CA LEU A 126 13.58 5.83 -7.81
C LEU A 126 13.24 6.43 -6.45
N TYR A 127 12.67 5.64 -5.52
CA TYR A 127 12.36 6.07 -4.15
C TYR A 127 12.47 4.92 -3.15
N HIS A 128 12.67 5.28 -1.89
CA HIS A 128 12.52 4.38 -0.74
C HIS A 128 11.27 4.77 0.04
N LEU A 129 10.41 3.80 0.35
CA LEU A 129 9.26 4.00 1.24
C LEU A 129 9.57 3.35 2.57
N LYS A 130 9.32 4.07 3.67
CA LYS A 130 9.45 3.54 5.03
C LYS A 130 8.09 3.50 5.71
N ALA A 131 7.60 2.28 5.93
CA ALA A 131 6.43 2.01 6.76
C ALA A 131 6.92 1.63 8.16
N SER A 132 6.98 2.61 9.06
CA SER A 132 7.42 2.40 10.44
C SER A 132 6.25 2.38 11.41
N GLU A 133 6.23 1.44 12.34
CA GLU A 133 5.29 1.39 13.47
C GLU A 133 5.77 2.24 14.66
N CYS A 134 7.08 2.49 14.78
CA CYS A 134 7.67 3.14 15.94
C CYS A 134 7.94 4.63 15.75
N GLY A 135 8.10 5.12 14.52
CA GLY A 135 8.29 6.55 14.27
C GLY A 135 8.35 6.90 12.79
N THR A 136 7.66 7.96 12.40
CA THR A 136 7.66 8.57 11.07
C THR A 136 8.15 10.02 11.17
N SER A 137 8.33 10.67 10.04
CA SER A 137 8.61 12.11 9.99
C SER A 137 7.51 12.98 10.63
N GLN A 138 6.28 12.46 10.74
CA GLN A 138 5.10 13.15 11.27
C GLN A 138 4.69 12.69 12.68
N GLY A 139 5.44 11.77 13.30
CA GLY A 139 5.16 11.30 14.65
C GLY A 139 5.35 9.80 14.80
N SER A 140 4.32 9.09 15.24
CA SER A 140 4.36 7.64 15.44
C SER A 140 3.13 7.00 14.85
N ASN A 141 3.31 5.88 14.15
CA ASN A 141 2.21 5.02 13.69
C ASN A 141 1.75 4.02 14.75
N CYS A 142 2.18 4.18 16.01
CA CYS A 142 1.71 3.32 17.09
C CYS A 142 0.18 3.38 17.16
N CYS A 143 -0.46 2.20 17.17
CA CYS A 143 -1.91 2.04 17.11
C CYS A 143 -2.56 2.65 15.86
N ALA A 144 -1.85 2.86 14.75
CA ALA A 144 -2.44 3.34 13.51
C ALA A 144 -2.75 2.20 12.51
N PRO A 145 -3.73 2.38 11.61
CA PRO A 145 -4.81 3.36 11.69
C PRO A 145 -5.93 2.86 12.62
N THR A 146 -6.26 3.58 13.70
CA THR A 146 -7.36 3.28 14.65
C THR A 146 -8.06 4.57 15.11
N CYS A 147 -9.04 4.45 16.02
CA CYS A 147 -9.65 5.61 16.67
C CYS A 147 -8.67 6.45 17.50
N CYS A 148 -7.56 5.86 17.98
CA CYS A 148 -6.53 6.55 18.77
C CYS A 148 -5.44 7.18 17.89
N ASN A 149 -5.31 6.74 16.64
CA ASN A 149 -4.36 7.28 15.67
C ASN A 149 -4.93 7.09 14.27
N GLN A 150 -5.55 8.13 13.72
CA GLN A 150 -6.42 8.00 12.54
C GLN A 150 -5.65 7.81 11.23
N THR A 151 -4.34 8.07 11.23
CA THR A 151 -3.49 7.93 10.05
C THR A 151 -2.29 7.05 10.35
N TYR A 152 -1.98 6.16 9.40
CA TYR A 152 -0.71 5.44 9.36
C TYR A 152 0.10 6.04 8.22
N ASP A 153 1.18 6.73 8.54
CA ASP A 153 1.97 7.50 7.58
C ASP A 153 3.13 6.69 7.01
N VAL A 154 3.31 6.80 5.69
CA VAL A 154 4.46 6.22 4.98
C VAL A 154 5.34 7.33 4.47
N ASP A 155 6.58 7.36 4.95
CA ASP A 155 7.58 8.34 4.52
C ASP A 155 8.19 7.90 3.18
N ILE A 156 8.27 8.83 2.22
CA ILE A 156 8.83 8.62 0.89
C ILE A 156 10.12 9.42 0.76
N PHE A 157 11.22 8.73 0.51
CA PHE A 157 12.56 9.28 0.36
C PHE A 157 13.09 9.09 -1.06
N THR A 158 13.91 10.01 -1.52
CA THR A 158 14.77 9.81 -2.68
C THR A 158 15.91 8.83 -2.37
N PRO A 159 16.64 8.31 -3.37
CA PRO A 159 17.74 7.37 -3.16
C PRO A 159 18.89 7.91 -2.29
N ASP A 160 19.08 9.23 -2.26
CA ASP A 160 20.03 9.93 -1.39
C ASP A 160 19.51 10.17 0.04
N GLY A 161 18.30 9.70 0.37
CA GLY A 161 17.73 9.73 1.71
C GLY A 161 17.00 11.03 2.08
N LYS A 162 16.68 11.89 1.11
CA LYS A 162 15.90 13.10 1.34
C LYS A 162 14.41 12.78 1.37
N LEU A 163 13.71 13.19 2.43
CA LEU A 163 12.25 13.08 2.52
C LEU A 163 11.59 14.01 1.49
N VAL A 164 10.69 13.46 0.66
CA VAL A 164 10.02 14.20 -0.41
C VAL A 164 8.50 14.15 -0.36
N ALA A 165 7.91 13.16 0.32
CA ALA A 165 6.47 13.06 0.51
C ALA A 165 6.14 12.17 1.71
N VAL A 166 4.92 12.32 2.25
CA VAL A 166 4.35 11.46 3.28
C VAL A 166 2.96 11.05 2.83
N SER A 167 2.70 9.75 2.71
CA SER A 167 1.42 9.21 2.23
C SER A 167 0.66 8.50 3.36
N PRO A 168 -0.56 8.95 3.70
CA PRO A 168 -1.32 8.37 4.81
C PRO A 168 -2.25 7.23 4.36
N PHE A 169 -2.22 6.12 5.09
CA PHE A 169 -3.39 5.24 5.24
C PHE A 169 -4.33 5.84 6.27
N VAL A 170 -5.62 5.80 5.99
CA VAL A 170 -6.66 6.50 6.73
C VAL A 170 -7.61 5.49 7.37
N TRP A 171 -7.84 5.66 8.66
CA TRP A 171 -8.82 4.85 9.39
C TRP A 171 -10.24 5.06 8.83
N PRO A 172 -11.01 3.99 8.56
CA PRO A 172 -12.27 4.07 7.83
C PRO A 172 -13.45 4.65 8.62
N GLY A 173 -13.42 4.71 9.95
CA GLY A 173 -14.58 5.12 10.76
C GLY A 173 -15.01 4.07 11.79
N CYS A 174 -15.72 4.49 12.86
CA CYS A 174 -16.32 3.59 13.86
C CYS A 174 -17.74 3.31 13.38
N ASN A 175 -17.88 2.63 12.24
CA ASN A 175 -19.19 2.14 11.88
C ASN A 175 -19.41 0.85 12.69
N CYS A 176 -20.47 0.82 13.51
CA CYS A 176 -20.85 -0.32 14.33
C CYS A 176 -21.26 -1.50 13.43
N GLY A 177 -20.26 -2.26 13.01
CA GLY A 177 -20.31 -3.42 12.14
C GLY A 177 -18.87 -3.82 11.89
N GLY A 178 -18.28 -4.52 12.88
CA GLY A 178 -16.85 -4.70 13.08
C GLY A 178 -15.99 -4.84 11.81
N LEU A 179 -14.82 -4.21 11.84
CA LEU A 179 -13.69 -4.46 10.94
C LEU A 179 -14.08 -4.53 9.45
N THR A 180 -14.52 -3.41 8.88
CA THR A 180 -14.62 -3.31 7.43
C THR A 180 -13.23 -3.50 6.81
N ASP A 181 -13.11 -4.45 5.88
CA ASP A 181 -11.86 -4.83 5.16
C ASP A 181 -11.40 -3.76 4.15
N VAL A 182 -11.63 -2.48 4.46
CA VAL A 182 -11.39 -1.38 3.53
C VAL A 182 -10.24 -0.53 4.03
N SER A 183 -9.07 -0.73 3.44
CA SER A 183 -7.93 0.17 3.53
C SER A 183 -8.21 1.42 2.68
N ASN A 184 -8.47 2.56 3.30
CA ASN A 184 -8.46 3.84 2.62
C ASN A 184 -7.05 4.42 2.71
N PHE A 185 -6.46 4.86 1.61
CA PHE A 185 -5.18 5.56 1.66
C PHE A 185 -5.09 6.62 0.57
N ALA A 186 -4.28 7.64 0.83
CA ALA A 186 -4.00 8.70 -0.11
C ALA A 186 -2.52 8.70 -0.45
N ILE A 187 -2.21 8.88 -1.73
CA ILE A 187 -0.83 8.89 -2.22
C ILE A 187 -0.43 10.34 -2.50
N ARG A 188 0.65 10.80 -1.87
CA ARG A 188 1.28 12.08 -2.20
C ARG A 188 2.45 11.83 -3.14
N PHE A 189 2.37 12.42 -4.33
CA PHE A 189 3.47 12.42 -5.28
C PHE A 189 4.36 13.64 -5.07
N PRO A 190 5.70 13.53 -5.19
CA PRO A 190 6.58 14.68 -5.32
C PRO A 190 6.13 15.58 -6.49
N GLN A 191 6.25 16.89 -6.36
CA GLN A 191 5.72 17.85 -7.35
C GLN A 191 6.30 17.66 -8.75
N ASP A 192 7.57 17.29 -8.84
CA ASP A 192 8.34 17.06 -10.06
C ASP A 192 8.34 15.59 -10.52
N ALA A 193 7.58 14.71 -9.85
CA ALA A 193 7.52 13.29 -10.21
C ALA A 193 6.89 13.09 -11.60
N ASN A 194 7.64 12.46 -12.50
CA ASN A 194 7.17 12.02 -13.81
C ASN A 194 6.25 10.78 -13.71
N GLU A 195 5.71 10.32 -14.84
CA GLU A 195 4.75 9.22 -14.88
C GLU A 195 5.31 7.91 -14.29
N THR A 196 6.55 7.54 -14.64
CA THR A 196 7.23 6.34 -14.11
C THR A 196 7.47 6.45 -12.60
N GLN A 197 7.89 7.62 -12.13
CA GLN A 197 8.07 7.90 -10.70
C GLN A 197 6.76 7.76 -9.94
N ARG A 198 5.66 8.32 -10.44
CA ARG A 198 4.33 8.17 -9.83
C ARG A 198 3.88 6.71 -9.84
N ALA A 199 4.01 6.01 -10.97
CA ALA A 199 3.68 4.59 -11.07
C ALA A 199 4.47 3.73 -10.07
N SER A 200 5.76 4.03 -9.87
CA SER A 200 6.59 3.33 -8.88
C SER A 200 6.12 3.54 -7.44
N ILE A 201 5.68 4.76 -7.09
CA ILE A 201 5.12 5.06 -5.78
C ILE A 201 3.78 4.35 -5.59
N VAL A 202 2.93 4.30 -6.64
CA VAL A 202 1.68 3.53 -6.61
C VAL A 202 1.97 2.05 -6.34
N ALA A 203 2.87 1.44 -7.09
CA ALA A 203 3.27 0.05 -6.90
C ALA A 203 3.75 -0.21 -5.46
N ALA A 204 4.58 0.68 -4.92
CA ALA A 204 5.13 0.54 -3.57
C ALA A 204 4.07 0.75 -2.48
N MET A 205 3.15 1.69 -2.64
CA MET A 205 2.04 1.90 -1.70
C MET A 205 1.08 0.70 -1.65
N PHE A 206 0.78 0.07 -2.79
CA PHE A 206 0.00 -1.17 -2.80
C PHE A 206 0.75 -2.34 -2.18
N LEU A 207 2.07 -2.40 -2.33
CA LEU A 207 2.88 -3.40 -1.66
C LEU A 207 2.83 -3.20 -0.14
N VAL A 208 2.96 -1.95 0.35
CA VAL A 208 2.80 -1.60 1.77
C VAL A 208 1.41 -1.95 2.29
N GLU A 209 0.35 -1.65 1.53
CA GLU A 209 -1.03 -2.01 1.89
C GLU A 209 -1.13 -3.50 2.17
N TYR A 210 -0.65 -4.33 1.23
CA TYR A 210 -0.71 -5.77 1.37
C TYR A 210 0.13 -6.24 2.57
N THR A 211 1.40 -5.85 2.62
CA THR A 211 2.36 -6.47 3.54
C THR A 211 2.24 -5.92 4.97
N ALA A 212 2.06 -4.61 5.14
CA ALA A 212 2.08 -3.96 6.45
C ALA A 212 0.68 -3.76 7.04
N ILE A 213 -0.34 -3.55 6.21
CA ILE A 213 -1.71 -3.26 6.67
C ILE A 213 -2.59 -4.52 6.62
N ALA A 214 -2.79 -5.12 5.44
CA ALA A 214 -3.72 -6.21 5.24
C ALA A 214 -3.32 -7.49 6.01
N LEU A 215 -2.03 -7.85 6.02
CA LEU A 215 -1.57 -9.01 6.80
C LEU A 215 -1.79 -8.86 8.31
N LYS A 216 -1.60 -7.66 8.86
CA LYS A 216 -1.86 -7.36 10.27
C LYS A 216 -3.35 -7.53 10.61
N GLN A 217 -4.24 -7.11 9.71
CA GLN A 217 -5.69 -7.29 9.87
C GLN A 217 -6.13 -8.75 9.76
N GLN A 218 -5.54 -9.53 8.85
CA GLN A 218 -5.84 -10.96 8.72
C GLN A 218 -5.42 -11.75 9.95
N GLN A 219 -4.28 -11.41 10.54
CA GLN A 219 -3.81 -12.04 11.79
C GLN A 219 -4.68 -11.69 12.99
N SER A 220 -5.14 -10.43 13.12
CA SER A 220 -6.04 -10.04 14.21
C SER A 220 -7.41 -10.74 14.13
N LYS A 221 -7.89 -11.04 12.91
CA LYS A 221 -9.10 -11.85 12.69
C LYS A 221 -8.87 -13.35 12.92
N GLY A 222 -7.66 -13.87 12.65
CA GLY A 222 -7.30 -15.28 12.82
C GLY A 222 -6.89 -15.69 14.24
N GLY A 223 -6.67 -14.75 15.16
CA GLY A 223 -6.31 -15.01 16.56
C GLY A 223 -7.49 -15.34 17.50
N GLY A 224 -8.71 -15.43 16.97
CA GLY A 224 -9.91 -15.82 17.70
C GLY A 224 -10.37 -17.21 17.27
N SER A 225 -9.63 -18.26 17.64
CA SER A 225 -10.06 -19.66 17.53
C SER A 225 -9.57 -20.43 18.74
#